data_AF-A0A1L9SZD0-F1
#
_entry.id   AF-A0A1L9SZD0-F1
#
_cell.length_a   1.000
_cell.length_b   1.000
_cell.length_c   1.000
_cell.angle_alpha   90.00
_cell.angle_beta   90.00
_cell.angle_gamma   90.00
#
_symmetry.space_group_name_H-M   'P 1'
#
loop_
_entity.id
_entity.type
_entity.pdbx_description
1 polymer ?
#
loop_
_entity_poly.entity_id
_entity_poly.type
_entity_poly.pdbx_seq_one_letter_code
_entity_poly.pdbx_strand_id
1 'polypeptide(L)'
;MDANYWAFAPIDPFYCPRAQGIIRQARRRTKRRFQVIRYGQKKTYLDRLPPEILRVTANLLPSADVAAVQKPMESYLGDGYWRSRVADLFHEVRDLSSETLDWEYLCFELERLEFERNGQSNGRRYVLQHLEEITRFVSGIIHV
;
A
#
# COMPACT_ATOMS: atom_id res chain seq x y z
N MET A 1 15.07 -21.25 -35.18
CA MET A 1 15.15 -20.32 -34.02
C MET A 1 13.76 -20.26 -33.44
N ASP A 2 13.53 -21.04 -32.39
CA ASP A 2 12.19 -21.44 -31.96
C ASP A 2 11.54 -20.39 -31.06
N ALA A 3 10.31 -20.03 -31.41
CA ALA A 3 9.47 -19.02 -30.76
C ALA A 3 8.81 -19.51 -29.46
N ASN A 4 9.50 -20.31 -28.65
CA ASN A 4 8.96 -20.97 -27.45
C ASN A 4 9.68 -20.61 -26.12
N TYR A 5 10.48 -19.54 -26.10
CA TYR A 5 11.22 -19.15 -24.88
C TYR A 5 10.43 -18.33 -23.85
N TRP A 6 9.12 -18.09 -24.05
CA TRP A 6 8.29 -17.28 -23.14
C TRP A 6 7.19 -18.06 -22.39
N ALA A 7 7.15 -19.40 -22.52
CA ALA A 7 6.05 -20.19 -21.92
C ALA A 7 6.21 -20.48 -20.40
N PHE A 8 7.34 -20.13 -19.78
CA PHE A 8 7.59 -20.37 -18.36
C PHE A 8 8.26 -19.17 -17.69
N ALA A 9 7.67 -17.98 -17.78
CA ALA A 9 7.90 -17.02 -16.71
C ALA A 9 7.44 -17.71 -15.41
N PRO A 10 8.30 -17.87 -14.40
CA PRO A 10 7.90 -18.52 -13.16
C PRO A 10 6.70 -17.75 -12.61
N ILE A 11 5.58 -18.46 -12.43
CA ILE A 11 4.42 -17.91 -11.74
C ILE A 11 4.92 -17.56 -10.35
N ASP A 12 5.11 -16.26 -10.08
CA ASP A 12 5.51 -15.78 -8.75
C ASP A 12 4.44 -16.29 -7.77
N PRO A 13 4.80 -17.23 -6.87
CA PRO A 13 3.84 -17.82 -5.93
C PRO A 13 3.32 -16.78 -4.95
N PHE A 14 4.03 -15.65 -4.83
CA PHE A 14 3.60 -14.52 -4.03
C PHE A 14 2.78 -13.53 -4.83
N TYR A 15 2.51 -13.64 -6.12
CA TYR A 15 1.72 -12.66 -6.88
C TYR A 15 0.22 -12.64 -6.50
N CYS A 16 -0.38 -11.44 -6.30
CA CYS A 16 -1.82 -11.28 -6.05
C CYS A 16 -2.49 -10.71 -7.29
N PRO A 17 -3.35 -11.48 -7.97
CA PRO A 17 -4.23 -10.91 -8.98
C PRO A 17 -5.16 -9.84 -8.41
N ARG A 18 -5.59 -9.98 -7.14
CA ARG A 18 -6.49 -9.02 -6.48
C ARG A 18 -5.79 -7.71 -6.16
N ALA A 19 -4.61 -7.74 -5.55
CA ALA A 19 -3.83 -6.52 -5.31
C ALA A 19 -3.53 -5.78 -6.63
N GLN A 20 -3.17 -6.51 -7.69
CA GLN A 20 -2.98 -5.90 -9.00
C GLN A 20 -4.26 -5.29 -9.60
N GLY A 21 -5.41 -5.92 -9.36
CA GLY A 21 -6.73 -5.37 -9.71
C GLY A 21 -6.99 -4.03 -9.01
N ILE A 22 -6.69 -3.95 -7.72
CA ILE A 22 -6.81 -2.73 -6.91
C ILE A 22 -5.86 -1.64 -7.42
N ILE A 23 -4.59 -1.97 -7.72
CA ILE A 23 -3.62 -1.02 -8.28
C ILE A 23 -4.13 -0.42 -9.59
N ARG A 24 -4.68 -1.24 -10.48
CA ARG A 24 -5.29 -0.76 -11.74
C ARG A 24 -6.47 0.16 -11.49
N GLN A 25 -7.29 -0.11 -10.48
CA GLN A 25 -8.40 0.76 -10.09
C GLN A 25 -7.89 2.09 -9.50
N ALA A 26 -6.86 2.06 -8.65
CA ALA A 26 -6.22 3.26 -8.10
C ALA A 26 -5.71 4.18 -9.22
N ARG A 27 -5.00 3.64 -10.22
CA ARG A 27 -4.55 4.38 -11.42
C ARG A 27 -5.71 5.06 -12.16
N ARG A 28 -6.85 4.39 -12.31
CA ARG A 28 -8.05 4.96 -12.96
C ARG A 28 -8.67 6.10 -12.14
N ARG A 29 -8.72 5.95 -10.81
CA ARG A 29 -9.30 6.94 -9.89
C ARG A 29 -8.43 8.20 -9.75
N THR A 30 -7.12 8.03 -9.82
CA THR A 30 -6.11 9.09 -9.73
C THR A 30 -6.48 10.31 -10.58
N LYS A 31 -6.86 10.10 -11.85
CA LYS A 31 -7.24 11.18 -12.77
C LYS A 31 -8.44 12.00 -12.29
N ARG A 32 -9.41 11.37 -11.60
CA ARG A 32 -10.61 12.04 -11.07
C ARG A 32 -10.29 12.80 -9.79
N ARG A 33 -9.44 12.24 -8.91
CA ARG A 33 -9.06 12.86 -7.64
C ARG A 33 -8.37 14.20 -7.84
N PHE A 34 -7.44 14.30 -8.79
CA PHE A 34 -6.73 15.56 -9.09
C PHE A 34 -7.63 16.70 -9.58
N GLN A 35 -8.83 16.39 -10.08
CA GLN A 35 -9.80 17.41 -10.46
C GLN A 35 -10.55 17.96 -9.23
N VAL A 36 -10.71 17.15 -8.18
CA VAL A 36 -11.48 17.48 -6.96
C VAL A 36 -10.63 18.20 -5.91
N ILE A 37 -9.33 17.92 -5.80
CA ILE A 37 -8.44 18.58 -4.81
C ILE A 37 -8.26 20.09 -5.08
N ARG A 38 -8.73 20.61 -6.22
CA ARG A 38 -8.64 22.03 -6.57
C ARG A 38 -9.62 22.95 -5.81
N TYR A 39 -10.48 22.41 -4.95
CA TYR A 39 -11.38 23.23 -4.14
C TYR A 39 -10.68 23.66 -2.84
N GLY A 40 -10.70 24.97 -2.58
CA GLY A 40 -9.83 25.65 -1.63
C GLY A 40 -9.93 25.13 -0.21
N GLN A 41 -8.79 24.98 0.46
CA GLN A 41 -8.70 24.51 1.83
C GLN A 41 -9.27 25.55 2.79
N LYS A 42 -10.34 25.21 3.50
CA LYS A 42 -10.80 26.02 4.62
C LYS A 42 -9.88 25.82 5.83
N LYS A 43 -9.28 26.92 6.32
CA LYS A 43 -8.40 26.88 7.49
C LYS A 43 -9.14 26.39 8.74
N THR A 44 -8.68 25.29 9.31
CA THR A 44 -9.13 24.72 10.59
C THR A 44 -8.13 25.03 11.70
N TYR A 45 -8.50 24.76 12.95
CA TYR A 45 -7.57 24.87 14.08
C TYR A 45 -6.43 23.83 14.02
N LEU A 46 -6.66 22.71 13.34
CA LEU A 46 -5.66 21.66 13.15
C LEU A 46 -4.53 22.09 12.21
N ASP A 47 -4.79 23.04 11.30
CA ASP A 47 -3.76 23.63 10.44
C ASP A 47 -2.73 24.48 11.21
N ARG A 48 -2.97 24.74 12.51
CA ARG A 48 -2.01 25.41 13.40
C ARG A 48 -1.00 24.45 14.01
N LEU A 49 -1.23 23.14 13.89
CA LEU A 49 -0.32 22.13 14.41
C LEU A 49 0.82 21.88 13.42
N PRO A 50 2.03 21.60 13.91
CA PRO A 50 3.10 21.11 13.05
C PRO A 50 2.67 19.83 12.32
N PRO A 51 3.05 19.65 11.04
CA PRO A 51 2.67 18.48 10.24
C PRO A 51 3.14 17.17 10.87
N GLU A 52 4.23 17.18 11.63
CA GLU A 52 4.72 16.03 12.38
C GLU A 52 3.72 15.58 13.46
N ILE A 53 3.11 16.52 14.17
CA ILE A 53 2.09 16.25 15.20
C ILE A 53 0.83 15.69 14.55
N LEU A 54 0.40 16.27 13.42
CA LEU A 54 -0.71 15.74 12.65
C LEU A 54 -0.44 14.30 12.20
N ARG A 55 0.79 14.02 11.73
CA ARG A 55 1.19 12.68 11.28
C ARG A 55 1.23 11.67 12.42
N VAL A 56 1.81 12.04 13.57
CA VAL A 56 1.82 11.19 14.77
C VAL A 56 0.39 10.89 15.22
N THR A 57 -0.48 11.89 15.25
CA THR A 57 -1.88 11.71 15.65
C THR A 57 -2.63 10.80 14.67
N ALA A 58 -2.45 11.01 13.36
CA ALA A 58 -3.05 10.18 12.32
C ALA A 58 -2.54 8.73 12.37
N ASN A 59 -1.26 8.51 12.72
CA ASN A 59 -0.69 7.18 12.88
C ASN A 59 -1.34 6.35 14.00
N LEU A 60 -1.95 7.00 15.01
CA LEU A 60 -2.67 6.33 16.10
C LEU A 60 -4.08 5.87 15.70
N LEU A 61 -4.58 6.33 14.56
CA LEU A 61 -5.94 6.05 14.09
C LEU A 61 -5.93 4.96 13.00
N PRO A 62 -6.97 4.12 12.92
CA PRO A 62 -7.24 3.31 11.73
C PRO A 62 -7.35 4.17 10.47
N SER A 63 -7.01 3.60 9.32
CA SER A 63 -6.98 4.38 8.06
C SER A 63 -8.36 4.95 7.73
N ALA A 64 -9.43 4.23 8.07
CA ALA A 64 -10.83 4.65 7.92
C ALA A 64 -11.10 5.98 8.63
N ASP A 65 -10.67 6.07 9.88
CA ASP A 65 -10.89 7.25 10.71
C ASP A 65 -10.04 8.42 10.21
N VAL A 66 -8.80 8.15 9.76
CA VAL A 66 -7.94 9.18 9.17
C VAL A 66 -8.59 9.81 7.94
N ALA A 67 -9.14 9.01 7.01
CA ALA A 67 -9.82 9.54 5.84
C ALA A 67 -11.14 10.26 6.20
N ALA A 68 -11.84 9.77 7.21
CA ALA A 68 -13.04 10.42 7.72
C ALA A 68 -12.74 11.81 8.30
N VAL A 69 -11.57 11.98 8.94
CA VAL A 69 -11.10 13.26 9.53
C VAL A 69 -10.51 14.21 8.47
N GLN A 70 -9.83 13.70 7.45
CA GLN A 70 -9.27 14.53 6.37
C GLN A 70 -10.34 15.25 5.53
N LYS A 71 -11.50 14.60 5.31
CA LYS A 71 -12.63 15.19 4.56
C LYS A 71 -13.13 16.53 5.15
N PRO A 72 -13.55 16.61 6.43
CA PRO A 72 -13.97 17.87 7.04
C PRO A 72 -12.83 18.85 7.28
N MET A 73 -11.58 18.37 7.37
CA MET A 73 -10.41 19.23 7.41
C MET A 73 -10.06 19.85 6.05
N GLU A 74 -10.64 19.34 4.95
CA GLU A 74 -10.26 19.69 3.57
C GLU A 74 -8.73 19.63 3.35
N SER A 75 -8.07 18.73 4.08
CA SER A 75 -6.62 18.64 4.16
C SER A 75 -6.16 17.22 3.90
N TYR A 76 -5.34 17.05 2.87
CA TYR A 76 -4.80 15.77 2.47
C TYR A 76 -3.43 15.57 3.11
N LEU A 77 -3.23 14.48 3.85
CA LEU A 77 -1.94 14.17 4.51
C LEU A 77 -0.82 13.77 3.53
N GLY A 78 -1.12 13.65 2.24
CA GLY A 78 -0.14 13.41 1.20
C GLY A 78 0.09 11.93 0.88
N ASP A 79 0.61 11.69 -0.32
CA ASP A 79 0.87 10.35 -0.84
C ASP A 79 1.90 9.59 0.00
N GLY A 80 2.91 10.28 0.52
CA GLY A 80 3.93 9.68 1.38
C GLY A 80 3.37 9.15 2.69
N TYR A 81 2.36 9.82 3.26
CA TYR A 81 1.65 9.33 4.45
C TYR A 81 0.89 8.04 4.14
N TRP A 82 0.02 8.06 3.14
CA TRP A 82 -0.80 6.89 2.78
C TRP A 82 0.04 5.71 2.30
N ARG A 83 1.14 5.97 1.57
CA ARG A 83 2.09 4.91 1.18
C ARG A 83 2.75 4.26 2.39
N SER A 84 3.13 5.05 3.41
CA SER A 84 3.74 4.50 4.63
C SER A 84 2.80 3.63 5.47
N ARG A 85 1.50 3.62 5.15
CA ARG A 85 0.46 2.82 5.82
C ARG A 85 0.17 1.50 5.10
N VAL A 86 0.62 1.34 3.85
CA VAL A 86 0.44 0.09 3.11
C VAL A 86 1.33 -0.99 3.72
N ALA A 87 0.73 -2.13 4.06
CA ALA A 87 1.46 -3.26 4.61
C ALA A 87 2.51 -3.80 3.63
N ASP A 88 3.69 -4.17 4.16
CA ASP A 88 4.78 -4.80 3.39
C ASP A 88 4.38 -6.16 2.76
N LEU A 89 3.23 -6.70 3.15
CA LEU A 89 2.58 -7.88 2.59
C LEU A 89 2.30 -7.76 1.08
N PHE A 90 2.18 -6.55 0.55
CA PHE A 90 1.88 -6.29 -0.85
C PHE A 90 3.12 -5.77 -1.57
N HIS A 91 4.04 -6.68 -1.91
CA HIS A 91 5.29 -6.35 -2.62
C HIS A 91 5.03 -5.68 -3.97
N GLU A 92 3.86 -5.92 -4.58
CA GLU A 92 3.44 -5.27 -5.83
C GLU A 92 3.38 -3.74 -5.74
N VAL A 93 3.33 -3.19 -4.53
CA VAL A 93 3.26 -1.74 -4.28
C VAL A 93 4.65 -1.10 -4.23
N ARG A 94 5.73 -1.87 -3.98
CA ARG A 94 7.09 -1.33 -3.87
C ARG A 94 7.55 -0.62 -5.14
N ASP A 95 7.25 -1.21 -6.29
CA ASP A 95 7.63 -0.67 -7.60
C ASP A 95 6.81 0.57 -7.99
N LEU A 96 5.73 0.88 -7.25
CA LEU A 96 4.84 2.00 -7.53
C LEU A 96 5.26 3.28 -6.80
N SER A 97 6.35 3.28 -6.02
CA SER A 97 6.73 4.40 -5.16
C SER A 97 6.93 5.75 -5.87
N SER A 98 7.28 5.71 -7.17
CA SER A 98 7.41 6.89 -8.03
C SER A 98 6.11 7.31 -8.73
N GLU A 99 5.08 6.46 -8.71
CA GLU A 99 3.80 6.75 -9.35
C GLU A 99 2.94 7.67 -8.47
N THR A 100 2.34 8.65 -9.12
CA THR A 100 1.24 9.41 -8.55
C THR A 100 -0.04 8.58 -8.67
N LEU A 101 -0.57 8.12 -7.53
CA LEU A 101 -1.75 7.27 -7.44
C LEU A 101 -2.74 7.82 -6.42
N ASP A 102 -3.99 7.35 -6.45
CA ASP A 102 -4.93 7.51 -5.35
C ASP A 102 -4.49 6.62 -4.17
N TRP A 103 -3.43 7.05 -3.48
CA TRP A 103 -2.75 6.28 -2.43
C TRP A 103 -3.65 6.00 -1.23
N GLU A 104 -4.56 6.91 -0.89
CA GLU A 104 -5.59 6.69 0.11
C GLU A 104 -6.48 5.50 -0.28
N TYR A 105 -7.05 5.52 -1.49
CA TYR A 105 -7.89 4.42 -1.98
C TYR A 105 -7.12 3.09 -2.03
N LEU A 106 -5.89 3.13 -2.53
CA LEU A 106 -5.03 1.94 -2.60
C LEU A 106 -4.78 1.36 -1.20
N CYS A 107 -4.44 2.21 -0.22
CA CYS A 107 -4.22 1.80 1.17
C CYS A 107 -5.45 1.09 1.74
N PHE A 108 -6.63 1.69 1.58
CA PHE A 108 -7.89 1.12 2.07
C PHE A 108 -8.21 -0.26 1.54
N GLU A 109 -8.13 -0.39 0.22
CA GLU A 109 -8.51 -1.61 -0.46
C GLU A 109 -7.54 -2.75 -0.14
N LEU A 110 -6.25 -2.44 0.03
CA LEU A 110 -5.25 -3.41 0.45
C LEU A 110 -5.40 -3.81 1.92
N GLU A 111 -5.68 -2.88 2.83
CA GLU A 111 -6.00 -3.19 4.23
C GLU A 111 -7.24 -4.09 4.34
N ARG A 112 -8.29 -3.79 3.55
CA ARG A 112 -9.47 -4.65 3.48
C ARG A 112 -9.12 -6.04 2.95
N LEU A 113 -8.33 -6.10 1.88
CA LEU A 113 -7.87 -7.36 1.30
C LEU A 113 -7.06 -8.18 2.31
N GLU A 114 -6.27 -7.52 3.16
CA GLU A 114 -5.54 -8.16 4.24
C GLU A 114 -6.47 -8.74 5.33
N PHE A 115 -7.50 -7.98 5.71
CA PHE A 115 -8.46 -8.38 6.75
C PHE A 115 -9.34 -9.55 6.32
N GLU A 116 -9.66 -9.65 5.03
CA GLU A 116 -10.47 -10.74 4.46
C GLU A 116 -9.85 -12.14 4.65
N ARG A 117 -8.61 -12.27 5.18
CA ARG A 117 -7.89 -13.56 5.41
C ARG A 117 -8.02 -14.53 4.24
N ASN A 118 -7.97 -13.99 3.03
CA ASN A 118 -7.96 -14.79 1.82
C ASN A 118 -6.70 -15.67 1.78
N GLY A 119 -6.85 -16.93 1.39
CA GLY A 119 -5.71 -17.88 1.35
C GLY A 119 -4.51 -17.39 0.53
N GLN A 120 -4.73 -16.46 -0.39
CA GLN A 120 -3.71 -15.83 -1.24
C GLN A 120 -2.68 -14.98 -0.46
N SER A 121 -3.04 -14.44 0.72
CA SER A 121 -2.13 -13.64 1.55
C SER A 121 -1.49 -14.44 2.68
N ASN A 122 -2.00 -15.64 2.99
CA ASN A 122 -1.48 -16.48 4.08
C ASN A 122 -0.04 -16.95 3.82
N GLY A 123 0.28 -17.35 2.59
CA GLY A 123 1.65 -17.74 2.23
C GLY A 123 2.66 -16.61 2.42
N ARG A 124 2.28 -15.38 2.03
CA ARG A 124 3.12 -14.18 2.23
C ARG A 124 3.30 -13.85 3.70
N ARG A 125 2.21 -13.88 4.48
CA ARG A 125 2.24 -13.61 5.92
C ARG A 125 3.12 -14.62 6.64
N TYR A 126 3.01 -15.90 6.28
CA TYR A 126 3.85 -16.96 6.82
C TYR A 126 5.33 -16.68 6.55
N VAL A 127 5.68 -16.38 5.29
CA VAL A 127 7.07 -16.09 4.92
C VAL A 127 7.59 -14.86 5.66
N LEU A 128 6.84 -13.76 5.67
CA LEU A 128 7.23 -12.54 6.39
C LEU A 128 7.44 -12.78 7.89
N GLN A 129 6.59 -13.59 8.52
CA GLN A 129 6.71 -13.93 9.94
C GLN A 129 7.96 -14.80 10.24
N HIS A 130 8.39 -15.64 9.30
CA HIS A 130 9.51 -16.56 9.48
C HIS A 130 10.76 -16.13 8.72
N LEU A 131 10.83 -14.88 8.24
CA LEU A 131 11.95 -14.40 7.42
C LEU A 131 13.30 -14.63 8.09
N GLU A 132 13.43 -14.32 9.38
CA GLU A 132 14.68 -14.53 10.11
C GLU A 132 15.11 -16.00 10.19
N GLU A 133 14.16 -16.91 10.40
CA GLU A 133 14.43 -18.35 10.45
C GLU A 133 14.82 -18.88 9.08
N ILE A 134 14.11 -18.47 8.03
CA ILE A 134 14.41 -18.80 6.64
C ILE A 134 15.79 -18.28 6.25
N THR A 135 16.10 -17.02 6.58
CA THR A 135 17.42 -16.42 6.32
C THR A 135 18.51 -17.19 7.05
N ARG A 136 18.32 -17.52 8.33
CA ARG A 136 19.29 -18.30 9.12
C ARG A 136 19.53 -19.68 8.53
N PHE A 137 18.48 -20.38 8.12
CA PHE A 137 18.56 -21.69 7.48
C PHE A 137 19.33 -21.63 6.15
N VAL A 138 18.98 -20.68 5.27
CA VAL A 138 19.65 -20.49 3.97
C VAL A 138 21.12 -20.12 4.15
N SER A 139 21.44 -19.21 5.06
CA SER A 139 22.83 -18.85 5.37
C SER A 139 23.62 -20.03 5.94
N GLY A 140 22.99 -20.90 6.73
CA GLY A 140 23.61 -22.14 7.22
C GLY A 140 23.89 -23.17 6.13
N ILE A 141 23.07 -23.21 5.07
CA ILE A 141 23.28 -24.09 3.90
C ILE A 141 24.42 -23.59 3.00
N ILE A 142 24.60 -22.28 2.86
CA ILE A 142 25.63 -21.69 1.99
C ILE A 142 27.05 -21.84 2.59
N HIS A 143 27.16 -22.19 3.88
CA HIS A 143 28.43 -22.40 4.59
C HIS A 143 28.81 -23.87 4.80
N VAL A 144 28.16 -24.81 4.09
CA VAL A 144 28.52 -26.24 4.01
C VAL A 144 28.93 -26.55 2.58
#